data_AF-A0AAV1V3F7-F1
#
_entry.id   AF-A0AAV1V3F7-F1
#
_cell.length_a   1.000
_cell.length_b   1.000
_cell.length_c   1.000
_cell.angle_alpha   90.00
_cell.angle_beta   90.00
_cell.angle_gamma   90.00
#
_symmetry.space_group_name_H-M   'P 1'
#
loop_
_entity.id
_entity.type
_entity.pdbx_description
1 polymer ?
#
loop_
_entity_poly.entity_id
_entity_poly.type
_entity_poly.pdbx_seq_one_letter_code
_entity_poly.pdbx_strand_id
1 'polypeptide(L)'
;MEVAAHADDYNASFRDTVWLQSFPLTPQTVLHYFALSPFYDRSCNNERLKMQRLGLDQLQNLRGIEYELLPNAAKQLPQQLYVVRKQRRSSRTQVEPLAVYYVLDGTVYQAPNIHAMLTSRLKKCSYRINKAFHGLAAGVRFSPTEGYAWDFSSKDKKEPVIPSEQLQLKLKQKYEKMEKQREHSARVDSILIQLMKKHAPEIAEKLENNNAAAATRAAGRDVAGVEGPSAAGVVPTHDKAESASATAAVKRQKVS
;
A
#
# COMPACT_ATOMS: atom_id res chain seq x y z
N MET A 1 -21.10 -44.76 6.25
CA MET A 1 -21.01 -43.49 7.00
C MET A 1 -19.88 -42.69 6.39
N GLU A 2 -20.20 -41.69 5.57
CA GLU A 2 -19.20 -40.72 5.13
C GLU A 2 -18.69 -39.98 6.36
N VAL A 3 -17.42 -40.19 6.69
CA VAL A 3 -16.77 -39.45 7.77
C VAL A 3 -16.52 -38.05 7.23
N ALA A 4 -17.20 -37.06 7.83
CA ALA A 4 -17.09 -35.66 7.47
C ALA A 4 -15.62 -35.28 7.16
N ALA A 5 -15.41 -34.63 6.02
CA ALA A 5 -14.11 -34.11 5.64
C ALA A 5 -13.61 -33.20 6.78
N HIS A 6 -12.34 -33.36 7.14
CA HIS A 6 -11.73 -32.50 8.15
C HIS A 6 -11.74 -31.06 7.63
N ALA A 7 -12.41 -30.17 8.37
CA ALA A 7 -12.41 -28.75 8.07
C ALA A 7 -11.21 -28.10 8.76
N ASP A 8 -10.31 -27.55 7.95
CA ASP A 8 -9.14 -26.84 8.44
C ASP A 8 -9.50 -25.43 8.91
N ASP A 9 -9.25 -25.14 10.19
CA ASP A 9 -9.34 -23.79 10.75
C ASP A 9 -7.96 -23.31 11.20
N TYR A 10 -7.24 -22.69 10.27
CA TYR A 10 -5.89 -22.17 10.51
C TYR A 10 -5.87 -20.80 11.22
N ASN A 11 -7.03 -20.15 11.39
CA ASN A 11 -7.11 -18.81 12.00
C ASN A 11 -7.52 -18.89 13.48
N ALA A 12 -8.16 -19.97 13.90
CA ALA A 12 -8.50 -20.18 15.30
C ALA A 12 -7.28 -20.62 16.13
N SER A 13 -7.27 -20.17 17.37
CA SER A 13 -6.41 -20.68 18.44
C SER A 13 -7.25 -20.94 19.68
N PHE A 14 -6.79 -21.86 20.52
CA PHE A 14 -7.47 -22.19 21.77
C PHE A 14 -6.52 -22.11 22.95
N ARG A 15 -6.98 -21.47 24.04
CA ARG A 15 -6.28 -21.41 25.31
C ARG A 15 -7.28 -21.36 26.45
N ASP A 16 -7.13 -22.25 27.41
CA ASP A 16 -7.87 -22.22 28.68
C ASP A 16 -6.90 -21.95 29.84
N THR A 17 -6.96 -20.74 30.38
CA THR A 17 -6.09 -20.32 31.48
C THR A 17 -6.48 -20.94 32.82
N VAL A 18 -7.76 -21.29 33.03
CA VAL A 18 -8.24 -21.86 34.30
C VAL A 18 -7.70 -23.28 34.45
N TRP A 19 -7.75 -24.06 33.37
CA TRP A 19 -7.19 -25.40 33.38
C TRP A 19 -5.67 -25.39 33.59
N LEU A 20 -4.94 -24.50 32.89
CA LEU A 20 -3.49 -24.39 32.99
C LEU A 20 -3.00 -23.92 34.37
N GLN A 21 -3.83 -23.19 35.13
CA GLN A 21 -3.53 -22.82 36.52
C GLN A 21 -3.73 -24.00 37.48
N SER A 22 -4.67 -24.89 37.17
CA SER A 22 -5.03 -26.03 38.03
C SER A 22 -4.13 -27.24 37.79
N PHE A 23 -3.70 -27.47 36.54
CA PHE A 23 -2.94 -28.64 36.14
C PHE A 23 -1.69 -28.25 35.34
N PRO A 24 -0.50 -28.79 35.67
CA PRO A 24 0.69 -28.56 34.88
C PRO A 24 0.56 -29.24 33.52
N LEU A 25 1.02 -28.57 32.47
CA LEU A 25 1.08 -29.12 31.12
C LEU A 25 2.25 -30.10 31.03
N THR A 26 1.94 -31.38 30.87
CA THR A 26 2.91 -32.48 30.78
C THR A 26 2.54 -33.38 29.60
N PRO A 27 3.44 -34.28 29.14
CA PRO A 27 3.11 -35.24 28.09
C PRO A 27 1.88 -36.11 28.40
N GLN A 28 1.58 -36.34 29.68
CA GLN A 28 0.43 -37.14 30.10
C GLN A 28 -0.87 -36.32 30.15
N THR A 29 -0.77 -35.04 30.51
CA THR A 29 -1.95 -34.17 30.68
C THR A 29 -2.31 -33.39 29.41
N VAL A 30 -1.39 -33.25 28.45
CA VAL A 30 -1.61 -32.45 27.24
C VAL A 30 -2.75 -32.97 26.36
N LEU A 31 -2.96 -34.28 26.26
CA LEU A 31 -4.09 -34.83 25.50
C LEU A 31 -5.43 -34.53 26.20
N HIS A 32 -5.45 -34.49 27.54
CA HIS A 32 -6.64 -34.08 28.29
C HIS A 32 -6.94 -32.60 28.12
N TYR A 33 -5.91 -31.75 28.07
CA TYR A 33 -6.05 -30.34 27.74
C TYR A 33 -6.56 -30.13 26.31
N PHE A 34 -5.97 -30.84 25.36
CA PHE A 34 -6.36 -30.78 23.95
C PHE A 34 -7.82 -31.20 23.74
N ALA A 35 -8.34 -32.14 24.55
CA ALA A 35 -9.74 -32.57 24.49
C ALA A 35 -10.78 -31.48 24.83
N LEU A 36 -10.35 -30.39 25.49
CA LEU A 36 -11.19 -29.21 25.74
C LEU A 36 -11.26 -28.26 24.54
N SER A 37 -10.33 -28.39 23.60
CA SER A 37 -10.25 -27.51 22.43
C SER A 37 -11.37 -27.82 21.42
N PRO A 38 -11.81 -26.82 20.63
CA PRO A 38 -12.77 -27.02 19.54
C PRO A 38 -12.21 -27.91 18.41
N PHE A 39 -10.90 -28.15 18.38
CA PHE A 39 -10.23 -29.01 17.41
C PHE A 39 -10.38 -30.50 17.73
N TYR A 40 -10.84 -30.84 18.94
CA TYR A 40 -11.03 -32.20 19.39
C TYR A 40 -12.41 -32.74 19.01
N ASP A 41 -12.41 -33.87 18.31
CA ASP A 41 -13.61 -34.58 17.90
C ASP A 41 -14.06 -35.54 19.01
N ARG A 42 -15.25 -35.32 19.56
CA ARG A 42 -15.84 -36.17 20.61
C ARG A 42 -16.20 -37.57 20.12
N SER A 43 -16.30 -37.79 18.82
CA SER A 43 -16.57 -39.12 18.23
C SER A 43 -15.30 -39.97 18.08
N CYS A 44 -14.12 -39.44 18.41
CA CYS A 44 -12.86 -40.15 18.25
C CYS A 44 -12.69 -41.35 19.20
N ASN A 45 -11.76 -42.24 18.85
CA ASN A 45 -11.45 -43.41 19.65
C ASN A 45 -10.85 -43.07 21.02
N ASN A 46 -10.18 -41.92 21.17
CA ASN A 46 -9.65 -41.47 22.45
C ASN A 46 -10.76 -41.22 23.47
N GLU A 47 -11.88 -40.62 23.06
CA GLU A 47 -13.01 -40.38 23.95
C GLU A 47 -13.66 -41.70 24.37
N ARG A 48 -13.76 -42.66 23.44
CA ARG A 48 -14.28 -44.01 23.73
C ARG A 48 -13.40 -44.74 24.75
N LEU A 49 -12.08 -44.72 24.58
CA LEU A 49 -11.14 -45.32 25.53
C LEU A 49 -11.17 -44.62 26.89
N LYS A 50 -11.27 -43.29 26.89
CA LYS A 50 -11.40 -42.49 28.11
C LYS A 50 -12.66 -42.87 28.90
N MET A 51 -13.80 -43.04 28.22
CA MET A 51 -15.06 -43.46 28.86
C MET A 51 -14.96 -44.88 29.45
N GLN A 52 -14.24 -45.77 28.77
CA GLN A 52 -14.04 -47.13 29.26
C GLN A 52 -12.92 -47.23 30.32
N ARG A 53 -12.13 -46.15 30.54
CA ARG A 53 -10.93 -46.09 31.39
C ARG A 53 -9.80 -47.03 30.95
N LEU A 54 -9.63 -47.21 29.63
CA LEU A 54 -8.55 -48.01 29.06
C LEU A 54 -7.37 -47.11 28.64
N GLY A 55 -6.17 -47.68 28.63
CA GLY A 55 -4.95 -46.98 28.21
C GLY A 55 -4.90 -46.68 26.71
N LEU A 56 -4.10 -45.69 26.34
CA LEU A 56 -3.92 -45.25 24.94
C LEU A 56 -3.29 -46.34 24.06
N ASP A 57 -2.61 -47.33 24.64
CA ASP A 57 -2.01 -48.47 23.92
C ASP A 57 -3.04 -49.26 23.10
N GLN A 58 -4.31 -49.20 23.50
CA GLN A 58 -5.40 -49.90 22.83
C GLN A 58 -5.91 -49.20 21.57
N LEU A 59 -5.45 -47.97 21.28
CA LEU A 59 -5.79 -47.27 20.04
C LEU A 59 -5.43 -48.10 18.80
N GLN A 60 -4.34 -48.87 18.85
CA GLN A 60 -3.88 -49.72 17.75
C GLN A 60 -4.90 -50.80 17.33
N ASN A 61 -5.79 -51.20 18.24
CA ASN A 61 -6.79 -52.24 18.01
C ASN A 61 -8.11 -51.68 17.46
N LEU A 62 -8.30 -50.37 17.54
CA LEU A 62 -9.50 -49.69 17.05
C LEU A 62 -9.26 -49.14 15.64
N ARG A 63 -10.35 -48.94 14.89
CA ARG A 63 -10.32 -48.27 13.58
C ARG A 63 -11.09 -46.96 13.69
N GLY A 64 -10.69 -45.96 12.93
CA GLY A 64 -11.31 -44.64 12.94
C GLY A 64 -10.36 -43.51 13.31
N ILE A 65 -10.92 -42.40 13.79
CA ILE A 65 -10.16 -41.19 14.12
C ILE A 65 -9.53 -41.35 15.51
N GLU A 66 -8.26 -41.04 15.61
CA GLU A 66 -7.51 -41.00 16.85
C GLU A 66 -6.58 -39.78 16.91
N TYR A 67 -6.25 -39.39 18.13
CA TYR A 67 -5.31 -38.33 18.44
C TYR A 67 -4.11 -38.93 19.17
N GLU A 68 -2.92 -38.74 18.63
CA GLU A 68 -1.67 -39.24 19.19
C GLU A 68 -0.74 -38.07 19.51
N LEU A 69 -0.12 -38.12 20.68
CA LEU A 69 0.95 -37.20 21.03
C LEU A 69 2.25 -37.68 20.39
N LEU A 70 2.87 -36.85 19.55
CA LEU A 70 4.17 -37.16 18.99
C LEU A 70 5.26 -37.01 20.05
N PRO A 71 6.28 -37.90 20.04
CA PRO A 71 7.38 -37.84 20.99
C PRO A 71 8.17 -36.53 20.86
N ASN A 72 8.76 -36.08 21.97
CA ASN A 72 9.60 -34.89 22.03
C ASN A 72 10.91 -35.12 21.26
N ALA A 73 10.88 -34.86 19.94
CA ALA A 73 12.05 -35.01 19.08
C ALA A 73 13.20 -34.05 19.44
N ALA A 74 12.87 -32.88 20.00
CA ALA A 74 13.85 -31.84 20.31
C ALA A 74 14.58 -32.06 21.66
N LYS A 75 14.16 -33.06 22.46
CA LYS A 75 14.71 -33.34 23.80
C LYS A 75 14.81 -32.12 24.73
N GLN A 76 13.96 -31.11 24.51
CA GLN A 76 13.97 -29.88 25.31
C GLN A 76 13.35 -30.13 26.68
N LEU A 77 14.05 -29.71 27.73
CA LEU A 77 13.56 -29.67 29.12
C LEU A 77 13.68 -28.24 29.66
N PRO A 78 12.60 -27.61 30.15
CA PRO A 78 11.21 -28.09 30.13
C PRO A 78 10.62 -28.10 28.70
N GLN A 79 9.71 -29.04 28.43
CA GLN A 79 9.06 -29.14 27.11
C GLN A 79 7.98 -28.06 26.97
N GLN A 80 8.22 -27.07 26.10
CA GLN A 80 7.26 -25.98 25.82
C GLN A 80 6.36 -26.26 24.62
N LEU A 81 6.75 -27.21 23.76
CA LEU A 81 6.08 -27.56 22.53
C LEU A 81 5.62 -29.02 22.57
N TYR A 82 4.32 -29.22 22.42
CA TYR A 82 3.71 -30.54 22.22
C TYR A 82 3.08 -30.60 20.84
N VAL A 83 3.26 -31.72 20.14
CA VAL A 83 2.69 -31.89 18.80
C VAL A 83 1.69 -33.04 18.85
N VAL A 84 0.42 -32.75 18.59
CA VAL A 84 -0.67 -33.72 18.56
C VAL A 84 -1.05 -33.99 17.11
N ARG A 85 -1.01 -35.26 16.70
CA ARG A 85 -1.40 -35.69 15.36
C ARG A 85 -2.81 -36.25 15.40
N LYS A 86 -3.69 -35.72 14.54
CA LYS A 86 -4.97 -36.36 14.21
C LYS A 86 -4.73 -37.31 13.06
N GLN A 87 -5.10 -38.57 13.25
CA GLN A 87 -4.91 -39.60 12.24
C GLN A 87 -6.14 -40.51 12.14
N ARG A 88 -6.33 -41.08 10.94
CA ARG A 88 -7.35 -42.08 10.69
C ARG A 88 -6.67 -43.44 10.52
N ARG A 89 -6.99 -44.35 11.42
CA ARG A 89 -6.50 -45.72 11.41
C ARG A 89 -7.47 -46.60 10.63
N SER A 90 -7.01 -47.16 9.51
CA SER A 90 -7.76 -48.15 8.73
C SER A 90 -7.44 -49.57 9.17
N SER A 91 -6.19 -49.83 9.57
CA SER A 91 -5.73 -51.10 10.11
C SER A 91 -4.66 -50.88 11.19
N ARG A 92 -4.20 -51.93 11.86
CA ARG A 92 -3.16 -51.81 12.91
C ARG A 92 -1.85 -51.18 12.38
N THR A 93 -1.53 -51.39 11.11
CA THR A 93 -0.32 -50.88 10.46
C THR A 93 -0.58 -49.67 9.57
N GLN A 94 -1.80 -49.53 9.03
CA GLN A 94 -2.15 -48.47 8.09
C GLN A 94 -2.82 -47.30 8.81
N VAL A 95 -2.11 -46.17 8.82
CA VAL A 95 -2.53 -44.93 9.47
C VAL A 95 -2.35 -43.75 8.51
N GLU A 96 -3.42 -43.00 8.29
CA GLU A 96 -3.46 -41.81 7.46
C GLU A 96 -3.39 -40.55 8.34
N PRO A 97 -2.35 -39.69 8.23
CA PRO A 97 -2.34 -38.39 8.89
C PRO A 97 -3.42 -37.48 8.29
N LEU A 98 -4.28 -36.91 9.12
CA LEU A 98 -5.27 -35.92 8.68
C LEU A 98 -4.79 -34.50 8.97
N ALA A 99 -4.40 -34.23 10.21
CA ALA A 99 -3.98 -32.90 10.64
C ALA A 99 -2.95 -32.98 11.77
N VAL A 100 -2.18 -31.92 11.93
CA VAL A 100 -1.21 -31.76 13.02
C VAL A 100 -1.56 -30.50 13.79
N TYR A 101 -1.53 -30.60 15.11
CA TYR A 101 -1.76 -29.50 16.03
C TYR A 101 -0.51 -29.33 16.88
N TYR A 102 -0.16 -28.09 17.19
CA TYR A 102 0.89 -27.80 18.14
C TYR A 102 0.34 -27.02 19.32
N VAL A 103 0.73 -27.45 20.52
CA VAL A 103 0.46 -26.76 21.77
C VAL A 103 1.74 -26.06 22.17
N LEU A 104 1.77 -24.74 22.02
CA LEU A 104 2.91 -23.89 22.35
C LEU A 104 2.55 -23.02 23.54
N ASP A 105 3.29 -23.17 24.64
CA ASP A 105 3.08 -22.45 25.91
C ASP A 105 1.63 -22.51 26.41
N GLY A 106 0.93 -23.63 26.16
CA GLY A 106 -0.47 -23.85 26.52
C GLY A 106 -1.49 -23.29 25.53
N THR A 107 -1.07 -22.73 24.40
CA THR A 107 -2.00 -22.32 23.32
C THR A 107 -1.97 -23.36 22.21
N VAL A 108 -3.14 -23.85 21.83
CA VAL A 108 -3.34 -24.85 20.78
C VAL A 108 -3.54 -24.15 19.44
N TYR A 109 -2.77 -24.57 18.43
CA TYR A 109 -2.86 -24.09 17.07
C TYR A 109 -2.93 -25.26 16.09
N GLN A 110 -3.66 -25.08 15.00
CA GLN A 110 -3.61 -25.99 13.88
C GLN A 110 -2.40 -25.67 12.98
N ALA A 111 -1.60 -26.68 12.64
CA ALA A 111 -0.51 -26.51 11.68
C ALA A 111 -1.05 -26.37 10.25
N PRO A 112 -0.63 -25.35 9.49
CA PRO A 112 -1.09 -25.16 8.12
C PRO A 112 -0.52 -26.22 7.18
N ASN A 113 -1.31 -26.63 6.19
CA ASN A 113 -0.79 -27.41 5.06
C ASN A 113 0.22 -26.58 4.26
N ILE A 114 1.29 -27.22 3.77
CA ILE A 114 2.29 -26.63 2.87
C ILE A 114 1.61 -25.96 1.66
N HIS A 115 0.59 -26.59 1.09
CA HIS A 115 -0.15 -26.04 -0.05
C HIS A 115 -0.86 -24.72 0.31
N ALA A 116 -1.53 -24.68 1.46
CA ALA A 116 -2.20 -23.47 1.95
C ALA A 116 -1.18 -22.35 2.26
N MET A 117 -0.06 -22.71 2.89
CA MET A 117 1.02 -21.77 3.17
C MET A 117 1.59 -21.16 1.88
N LEU A 118 1.98 -21.99 0.91
CA LEU A 118 2.55 -21.53 -0.36
C LEU A 118 1.56 -20.67 -1.15
N THR A 119 0.31 -21.11 -1.26
CA THR A 119 -0.75 -20.36 -1.94
C THR A 119 -0.95 -18.99 -1.31
N SER A 120 -0.98 -18.89 0.03
CA SER A 120 -1.13 -17.60 0.71
C SER A 120 0.06 -16.66 0.46
N ARG A 121 1.29 -17.20 0.44
CA ARG A 121 2.51 -16.43 0.18
C ARG A 121 2.55 -15.94 -1.28
N LEU A 122 2.24 -16.81 -2.24
CA LEU A 122 2.19 -16.45 -3.65
C LEU A 122 1.13 -15.37 -3.92
N LYS A 123 -0.06 -15.49 -3.33
CA LYS A 123 -1.10 -14.46 -3.40
C LYS A 123 -0.62 -13.13 -2.84
N LYS A 124 0.06 -13.12 -1.68
CA LYS A 124 0.63 -11.89 -1.10
C LYS A 124 1.70 -11.26 -2.01
N CYS A 125 2.58 -12.06 -2.63
CA CYS A 125 3.57 -11.57 -3.58
C CYS A 125 2.90 -10.92 -4.80
N SER A 126 1.95 -11.63 -5.43
CA SER A 126 1.18 -11.11 -6.57
C SER A 126 0.43 -9.82 -6.22
N TYR A 127 -0.22 -9.78 -5.05
CA TYR A 127 -0.89 -8.57 -4.56
C TYR A 127 0.08 -7.39 -4.42
N ARG A 128 1.26 -7.61 -3.83
CA ARG A 128 2.28 -6.56 -3.68
C ARG A 128 2.82 -6.06 -5.03
N ILE A 129 3.04 -6.97 -5.98
CA ILE A 129 3.47 -6.64 -7.34
C ILE A 129 2.40 -5.81 -8.06
N ASN A 130 1.14 -6.24 -8.01
CA ASN A 130 0.03 -5.48 -8.59
C ASN A 130 -0.12 -4.10 -7.93
N LYS A 131 -0.01 -4.02 -6.61
CA LYS A 131 -0.03 -2.75 -5.89
C LYS A 131 1.11 -1.82 -6.31
N ALA A 132 2.32 -2.37 -6.52
CA ALA A 132 3.45 -1.61 -7.02
C ALA A 132 3.21 -1.11 -8.45
N PHE A 133 2.69 -1.95 -9.35
CA PHE A 133 2.33 -1.54 -10.71
C PHE A 133 1.25 -0.46 -10.73
N HIS A 134 0.20 -0.57 -9.91
CA HIS A 134 -0.81 0.49 -9.80
C HIS A 134 -0.23 1.81 -9.26
N GLY A 135 0.71 1.73 -8.32
CA GLY A 135 1.43 2.91 -7.83
C GLY A 135 2.32 3.54 -8.92
N LEU A 136 3.06 2.71 -9.66
CA LEU A 136 3.93 3.15 -10.75
C LEU A 136 3.15 3.71 -11.93
N ALA A 137 2.04 3.09 -12.31
CA ALA A 137 1.18 3.55 -13.40
C ALA A 137 0.66 4.97 -13.18
N ALA A 138 0.50 5.40 -11.93
CA ALA A 138 0.12 6.77 -11.60
C ALA A 138 1.21 7.81 -11.91
N GLY A 139 2.49 7.40 -11.95
CA GLY A 139 3.63 8.26 -12.27
C GLY A 139 4.12 8.12 -13.72
N VAL A 140 3.48 7.29 -14.56
CA VAL A 140 3.82 7.20 -15.98
C VAL A 140 3.05 8.26 -16.75
N ARG A 141 3.77 9.14 -17.45
CA ARG A 141 3.22 10.09 -18.40
C ARG A 141 3.65 9.70 -19.81
N PHE A 142 2.71 9.69 -20.74
CA PHE A 142 3.01 9.45 -22.16
C PHE A 142 2.70 10.71 -22.98
N SER A 143 3.66 11.14 -23.79
CA SER A 143 3.50 12.20 -24.79
C SER A 143 3.90 11.66 -26.17
N PRO A 144 3.11 11.87 -27.24
CA PRO A 144 3.47 11.40 -28.58
C PRO A 144 4.80 11.94 -29.11
N THR A 145 5.29 13.09 -28.61
CA THR A 145 6.55 13.71 -29.04
C THR A 145 7.75 13.32 -28.19
N GLU A 146 7.54 13.06 -26.89
CA GLU A 146 8.62 12.77 -25.92
C GLU A 146 8.68 11.29 -25.51
N GLY A 147 7.65 10.51 -25.83
CA GLY A 147 7.51 9.11 -25.44
C GLY A 147 7.06 8.95 -23.98
N TYR A 148 7.56 7.89 -23.33
CA TYR A 148 7.27 7.62 -21.92
C TYR A 148 8.22 8.40 -21.02
N ALA A 149 7.65 9.17 -20.09
CA ALA A 149 8.35 9.87 -19.03
C ALA A 149 7.80 9.45 -17.66
N TRP A 150 8.67 9.43 -16.65
CA TRP A 150 8.29 9.15 -15.27
C TRP A 150 8.25 10.45 -14.49
N ASP A 151 7.08 10.79 -13.95
CA ASP A 151 6.88 11.94 -13.08
C ASP A 151 6.39 11.49 -11.71
N PHE A 152 7.30 11.45 -10.75
CA PHE A 152 7.02 11.16 -9.34
C PHE A 152 6.95 12.45 -8.50
N SER A 153 7.12 13.61 -9.14
CA SER A 153 7.10 14.90 -8.48
C SER A 153 5.65 15.35 -8.34
N SER A 154 5.16 15.31 -7.10
CA SER A 154 3.92 15.92 -6.61
C SER A 154 2.72 14.98 -6.47
N LYS A 155 2.25 14.88 -5.22
CA LYS A 155 0.93 14.36 -4.84
C LYS A 155 -0.25 15.21 -5.35
N ASP A 156 0.00 16.25 -6.13
CA ASP A 156 -1.01 17.21 -6.56
C ASP A 156 -1.08 17.28 -8.09
N LYS A 157 -2.32 17.19 -8.58
CA LYS A 157 -2.77 17.30 -9.98
C LYS A 157 -2.81 15.99 -10.76
N LYS A 158 -3.72 15.10 -10.34
CA LYS A 158 -4.50 14.33 -11.31
C LYS A 158 -5.41 15.31 -12.07
N GLU A 159 -4.93 15.85 -13.19
CA GLU A 159 -5.88 16.13 -14.25
C GLU A 159 -6.10 14.80 -14.98
N PRO A 160 -7.33 14.25 -14.99
CA PRO A 160 -7.62 13.11 -15.83
C PRO A 160 -7.27 13.50 -17.26
N VAL A 161 -6.65 12.59 -18.00
CA VAL A 161 -6.47 12.72 -19.45
C VAL A 161 -7.87 12.86 -20.03
N ILE A 162 -8.27 14.10 -20.28
CA ILE A 162 -9.54 14.44 -20.89
C ILE A 162 -9.43 13.95 -22.35
N PRO A 163 -10.36 13.13 -22.85
CA PRO A 163 -10.44 12.83 -24.27
C PRO A 163 -10.39 14.13 -25.07
N SER A 164 -9.58 14.16 -26.13
CA SER A 164 -9.17 15.34 -26.90
C SER A 164 -10.26 16.41 -27.15
N GLU A 165 -11.53 16.02 -27.22
CA GLU A 165 -12.68 16.89 -27.42
C GLU A 165 -13.00 17.84 -26.25
N GLN A 166 -12.95 17.39 -24.97
CA GLN A 166 -13.34 18.29 -23.86
C GLN A 166 -12.23 19.28 -23.50
N LEU A 167 -10.98 19.00 -23.89
CA LEU A 167 -9.87 19.94 -23.76
C LEU A 167 -10.02 21.11 -24.75
N GLN A 168 -10.45 20.82 -25.99
CA GLN A 168 -10.76 21.85 -26.99
C GLN A 168 -11.93 22.74 -26.55
N LEU A 169 -12.97 22.15 -25.95
CA LEU A 169 -14.12 22.91 -25.40
C LEU A 169 -13.70 23.86 -24.27
N LYS A 170 -12.84 23.42 -23.33
CA LYS A 170 -12.33 24.27 -22.25
C LYS A 170 -11.45 25.41 -22.75
N LEU A 171 -10.60 25.16 -23.76
CA LEU A 171 -9.80 26.19 -24.42
C LEU A 171 -10.72 27.25 -25.06
N LYS A 172 -11.73 26.82 -25.82
CA LYS A 172 -12.69 27.71 -26.48
C LYS A 172 -13.44 28.60 -25.48
N GLN A 173 -13.95 28.03 -24.39
CA GLN A 173 -14.62 28.78 -23.32
C GLN A 173 -13.70 29.82 -22.66
N LYS A 174 -12.42 29.52 -22.52
CA LYS A 174 -11.43 30.46 -21.96
C LYS A 174 -11.19 31.65 -22.90
N TYR A 175 -11.07 31.40 -24.21
CA TYR A 175 -10.92 32.46 -25.20
C TYR A 175 -12.16 33.36 -25.28
N GLU A 176 -13.36 32.79 -25.29
CA GLU A 176 -14.63 33.55 -25.29
C GLU A 176 -14.76 34.44 -24.04
N LYS A 177 -14.32 33.96 -22.88
CA LYS A 177 -14.34 34.76 -21.64
C LYS A 177 -13.37 35.94 -21.69
N MET A 178 -12.18 35.73 -22.25
CA MET A 178 -11.18 36.80 -22.44
C MET A 178 -11.68 37.85 -23.44
N GLU A 179 -12.33 37.42 -24.52
CA GLU A 179 -12.90 38.31 -25.52
C GLU A 179 -14.00 39.19 -24.95
N LYS A 180 -14.96 38.60 -24.22
CA LYS A 180 -16.02 39.36 -23.51
C LYS A 180 -15.46 40.36 -22.50
N GLN A 181 -14.36 40.00 -21.83
CA GLN A 181 -13.70 40.92 -20.90
C GLN A 181 -13.07 42.11 -21.62
N ARG A 182 -12.47 41.87 -22.80
CA ARG A 182 -11.91 42.92 -23.66
C ARG A 182 -12.98 43.83 -24.24
N GLU A 183 -14.12 43.28 -24.65
CA GLU A 183 -15.27 44.07 -25.10
C GLU A 183 -15.83 44.93 -23.97
N HIS A 184 -15.95 44.37 -22.76
CA HIS A 184 -16.41 45.10 -21.59
C HIS A 184 -15.46 46.24 -21.22
N SER A 185 -14.14 46.02 -21.25
CA SER A 185 -13.17 47.09 -21.00
C SER A 185 -13.24 48.19 -22.07
N ALA A 186 -13.33 47.83 -23.35
CA ALA A 186 -13.45 48.81 -24.44
C ALA A 186 -14.75 49.64 -24.32
N ARG A 187 -15.84 49.02 -23.88
CA ARG A 187 -17.12 49.71 -23.63
C ARG A 187 -17.00 50.70 -22.48
N VAL A 188 -16.35 50.30 -21.38
CA VAL A 188 -16.08 51.20 -20.24
C VAL A 188 -15.22 52.38 -20.68
N ASP A 189 -14.18 52.15 -21.47
CA ASP A 189 -13.31 53.21 -21.99
C ASP A 189 -14.10 54.20 -22.88
N SER A 190 -15.01 53.71 -23.72
CA SER A 190 -15.88 54.57 -24.55
C SER A 190 -16.79 55.48 -23.71
N ILE A 191 -17.32 54.96 -22.59
CA ILE A 191 -18.20 55.71 -21.68
C ILE A 191 -17.38 56.78 -20.95
N LEU A 192 -16.18 56.42 -20.51
CA LEU A 192 -15.26 57.34 -19.86
C LEU A 192 -14.90 58.50 -20.79
N ILE A 193 -14.57 58.21 -22.06
CA ILE A 193 -14.29 59.24 -23.08
C ILE A 193 -15.51 60.17 -23.28
N GLN A 194 -16.73 59.63 -23.35
CA GLN A 194 -17.94 60.45 -23.50
C GLN A 194 -18.22 61.34 -22.27
N LEU A 195 -17.99 60.84 -21.06
CA LEU A 195 -18.12 61.62 -19.81
C LEU A 195 -17.07 62.73 -19.74
N MET A 196 -15.83 62.43 -20.12
CA MET A 196 -14.73 63.40 -20.18
C MET A 196 -15.05 64.53 -21.16
N LYS A 197 -15.60 64.23 -22.34
CA LYS A 197 -16.02 65.24 -23.32
C LYS A 197 -17.17 66.14 -22.84
N LYS A 198 -18.05 65.64 -21.97
CA LYS A 198 -19.20 66.41 -21.44
C LYS A 198 -18.86 67.32 -20.26
N HIS A 199 -17.96 66.89 -19.38
CA HIS A 199 -17.73 67.59 -18.10
C HIS A 199 -16.33 68.20 -17.95
N ALA A 200 -15.35 67.84 -18.78
CA ALA A 200 -13.98 68.35 -18.68
C ALA A 200 -13.28 68.45 -20.06
N PRO A 201 -13.72 69.37 -20.95
CA PRO A 201 -13.22 69.48 -22.32
C PRO A 201 -11.70 69.79 -22.38
N GLU A 202 -11.18 70.60 -21.45
CA GLU A 202 -9.73 70.94 -21.42
C GLU A 202 -8.83 69.73 -21.13
N ILE A 203 -9.33 68.73 -20.39
CA ILE A 203 -8.56 67.52 -20.06
C ILE A 203 -8.62 66.53 -21.20
N ALA A 204 -9.78 66.44 -21.89
CA ALA A 204 -9.94 65.59 -23.06
C ALA A 204 -9.04 66.03 -24.23
N GLU A 205 -8.96 67.34 -24.52
CA GLU A 205 -8.06 67.87 -25.57
C GLU A 205 -6.58 67.63 -25.25
N LYS A 206 -6.16 67.76 -23.99
CA LYS A 206 -4.78 67.45 -23.57
C LYS A 206 -4.43 65.97 -23.75
N LEU A 207 -5.39 65.07 -23.54
CA LEU A 207 -5.21 63.62 -23.71
C LEU A 207 -5.20 63.21 -25.18
N GLU A 208 -6.07 63.79 -26.01
CA GLU A 208 -6.07 63.57 -27.47
C GLU A 208 -4.79 64.11 -28.11
N ASN A 209 -4.29 65.28 -27.68
CA ASN A 209 -3.02 65.84 -28.16
C ASN A 209 -1.79 65.01 -27.74
N ASN A 210 -1.79 64.45 -26.51
CA ASN A 210 -0.73 63.55 -26.06
C ASN A 210 -0.74 62.21 -26.79
N ASN A 211 -1.92 61.65 -27.05
CA ASN A 211 -2.07 60.41 -27.81
C ASN A 211 -1.71 60.59 -29.29
N ALA A 212 -2.07 61.73 -29.90
CA ALA A 212 -1.64 62.09 -31.24
C ALA A 212 -0.10 62.24 -31.30
N ALA A 213 0.51 62.95 -30.34
CA ALA A 213 1.96 63.07 -30.25
C ALA A 213 2.68 61.73 -30.03
N ALA A 214 2.08 60.80 -29.28
CA ALA A 214 2.61 59.45 -29.10
C ALA A 214 2.48 58.60 -30.38
N ALA A 215 1.40 58.74 -31.14
CA ALA A 215 1.22 58.06 -32.42
C ALA A 215 2.20 58.58 -33.50
N THR A 216 2.48 59.89 -33.55
CA THR A 216 3.49 60.45 -34.46
C THR A 216 4.91 60.02 -34.10
N ARG A 217 5.20 59.83 -32.80
CA ARG A 217 6.48 59.25 -32.33
C ARG A 217 6.62 57.76 -32.65
N ALA A 218 5.52 57.02 -32.74
CA ALA A 218 5.53 55.61 -33.14
C ALA A 218 5.69 55.46 -34.67
N ALA A 219 5.04 56.31 -35.47
CA ALA A 219 5.14 56.28 -36.93
C ALA A 219 6.49 56.77 -37.48
N GLY A 220 7.22 57.61 -36.73
CA GLY A 220 8.55 58.09 -37.12
C GLY A 220 9.71 57.10 -36.90
N ARG A 221 9.44 55.88 -36.41
CA ARG A 221 10.47 54.90 -36.02
C ARG A 221 10.68 53.75 -37.01
N ASP A 222 9.93 53.72 -38.12
CA ASP A 222 9.95 52.62 -39.09
C ASP A 222 10.79 52.90 -40.37
N VAL A 223 11.70 53.89 -40.37
CA VAL A 223 12.61 54.13 -41.51
C VAL A 223 14.07 54.29 -41.05
N ALA A 224 14.71 53.19 -40.67
CA ALA A 224 16.15 52.93 -40.85
C ALA A 224 16.46 51.51 -40.33
N GLY A 225 16.88 50.62 -41.23
CA GLY A 225 17.03 49.19 -40.97
C GLY A 225 18.38 48.75 -40.41
N VAL A 226 18.36 47.46 -40.02
CA VAL A 226 19.40 46.42 -40.07
C VAL A 226 20.74 46.67 -39.36
N GLU A 227 21.00 45.88 -38.31
CA GLU A 227 22.14 44.93 -38.15
C GLU A 227 22.30 44.56 -36.65
N GLY A 228 22.34 43.26 -36.33
CA GLY A 228 22.84 42.76 -35.03
C GLY A 228 24.35 42.47 -35.10
N PRO A 229 24.95 41.66 -34.21
CA PRO A 229 24.77 41.42 -32.76
C PRO A 229 26.09 41.69 -31.97
N SER A 230 26.14 41.59 -30.64
CA SER A 230 27.29 41.01 -29.86
C SER A 230 27.08 41.05 -28.33
N ALA A 231 27.82 40.18 -27.66
CA ALA A 231 27.69 39.67 -26.29
C ALA A 231 28.45 40.46 -25.19
N ALA A 232 28.30 39.92 -23.96
CA ALA A 232 28.98 40.20 -22.67
C ALA A 232 28.05 40.92 -21.68
N GLY A 233 27.87 40.52 -20.42
CA GLY A 233 28.48 39.50 -19.58
C GLY A 233 28.20 39.87 -18.11
N VAL A 234 28.25 38.86 -17.24
CA VAL A 234 28.51 38.96 -15.78
C VAL A 234 27.31 39.18 -14.84
N VAL A 235 27.14 38.15 -14.01
CA VAL A 235 26.28 37.96 -12.82
C VAL A 235 26.91 38.61 -11.59
N PRO A 236 26.13 39.00 -10.57
CA PRO A 236 26.60 38.86 -9.19
C PRO A 236 25.66 38.01 -8.33
N THR A 237 26.28 37.10 -7.58
CA THR A 237 25.73 36.23 -6.55
C THR A 237 25.61 36.97 -5.22
N HIS A 238 24.59 36.63 -4.41
CA HIS A 238 24.46 37.07 -3.02
C HIS A 238 24.36 35.86 -2.08
N ASP A 239 25.26 35.83 -1.10
CA ASP A 239 25.34 34.85 0.00
C ASP A 239 24.36 35.13 1.15
N LYS A 240 23.94 34.04 1.81
CA LYS A 240 23.48 33.90 3.21
C LYS A 240 23.20 32.40 3.46
N ALA A 241 23.42 31.73 4.59
CA ALA A 241 24.24 31.85 5.80
C ALA A 241 23.96 30.54 6.60
N GLU A 242 24.91 30.11 7.47
CA GLU A 242 24.72 29.27 8.69
C GLU A 242 24.19 27.82 8.54
N SER A 243 24.50 26.82 9.38
CA SER A 243 25.32 26.62 10.59
C SER A 243 25.31 25.11 10.97
N ALA A 244 26.29 24.69 11.78
CA ALA A 244 26.29 23.53 12.73
C ALA A 244 26.22 22.09 12.15
N SER A 245 26.80 21.02 12.72
CA SER A 245 27.69 20.74 13.86
C SER A 245 27.94 19.21 13.91
N ALA A 246 29.12 18.78 14.37
CA ALA A 246 29.43 17.48 15.00
C ALA A 246 29.33 16.20 14.11
N THR A 247 30.07 15.10 14.27
CA THR A 247 30.85 14.53 15.37
C THR A 247 31.86 13.51 14.78
N ALA A 248 32.96 13.28 15.51
CA ALA A 248 33.97 12.25 15.28
C ALA A 248 33.44 10.80 15.23
N ALA A 249 34.14 9.90 14.52
CA ALA A 249 34.62 8.61 15.05
C ALA A 249 35.11 7.60 13.97
N VAL A 250 36.37 7.19 14.15
CA VAL A 250 36.87 5.79 14.10
C VAL A 250 37.34 5.17 12.77
N LYS A 251 38.67 5.09 12.74
CA LYS A 251 39.65 4.26 12.03
C LYS A 251 39.45 2.73 12.26
N ARG A 252 39.56 1.92 11.20
CA ARG A 252 40.03 0.51 11.16
C ARG A 252 40.33 0.17 9.68
N GLN A 253 41.56 0.31 9.21
CA GLN A 253 42.70 -0.62 9.28
C GLN A 253 42.48 -1.93 8.50
N LYS A 254 43.19 -2.00 7.35
CA LYS A 254 43.46 -3.17 6.51
C LYS A 254 44.39 -4.17 7.21
N VAL A 255 44.31 -5.41 6.73
CA VAL A 255 45.35 -6.45 6.54
C VAL A 255 45.09 -7.77 7.27
N SER A 256 45.19 -8.84 6.46
CA SER A 256 45.21 -10.30 6.70
C SER A 256 43.88 -11.01 6.90
#